data_AF-A0A643J8V7-F1
#
_entry.id   AF-A0A643J8V7-F1
#
_cell.length_a   1.000
_cell.length_b   1.000
_cell.length_c   1.000
_cell.angle_alpha   90.00
_cell.angle_beta   90.00
_cell.angle_gamma   90.00
#
_symmetry.space_group_name_H-M   'P 1'
#
loop_
_entity.id
_entity.type
_entity.pdbx_description
1 polymer ?
#
loop_
_entity_poly.entity_id
_entity_poly.type
_entity_poly.pdbx_seq_one_letter_code
_entity_poly.pdbx_strand_id
1 'polypeptide(L)'
;MNYRHAYHAGNHADVFKHLVLARIFALLGRKDTPYAYLDSHSGVGLYDLQGDEASRTGEWEQGIARLWEREGLPEQLDDYLDVIRHLNPDGSLRYYPGSPELARRLTRAQDRVLLNELHPEDGRLLKANMAGERRVAVHQGDGWLLPRAFLPAPEKRAVLLIDPPFEQADELQRCVAALDEAIGRMRQTVVVIWYPIKDQRQLKRFYQALERSVAPKLLRAELHVHPIDDAERFNGSGLAIVNPPWPLEDELRDLLPWLAEVMAQSQGGWRLDWLVAE
;
A
#
# COMPACT_ATOMS: atom_id res chain seq x y z
N MET A 1 9.61 12.23 -13.55
CA MET A 1 8.93 11.99 -12.26
C MET A 1 9.70 12.80 -11.24
N ASN A 2 9.05 13.79 -10.62
CA ASN A 2 9.70 14.69 -9.66
C ASN A 2 9.41 14.26 -8.22
N TYR A 3 8.34 13.50 -8.02
CA TYR A 3 7.93 12.92 -6.75
C TYR A 3 9.00 11.98 -6.21
N ARG A 4 9.36 12.19 -4.94
CA ARG A 4 10.17 11.27 -4.15
C ARG A 4 9.37 10.90 -2.92
N HIS A 5 9.15 9.61 -2.71
CA HIS A 5 8.36 9.13 -1.59
C HIS A 5 9.00 9.43 -0.22
N ALA A 6 10.31 9.67 -0.17
CA ALA A 6 11.03 10.01 1.06
C ALA A 6 10.47 11.24 1.81
N TYR A 7 9.84 12.19 1.10
CA TYR A 7 9.18 13.34 1.73
C TYR A 7 7.90 12.99 2.50
N HIS A 8 7.30 11.83 2.24
CA HIS A 8 5.98 11.44 2.77
C HIS A 8 6.03 10.13 3.56
N ALA A 9 7.21 9.50 3.63
CA ALA A 9 7.41 8.20 4.23
C ALA A 9 6.89 8.18 5.67
N GLY A 10 6.04 7.20 5.98
CA GLY A 10 5.50 7.01 7.32
C GLY A 10 4.37 7.95 7.73
N ASN A 11 3.83 8.74 6.80
CA ASN A 11 2.62 9.52 7.06
C ASN A 11 1.38 8.61 7.28
N HIS A 12 0.23 9.22 7.57
CA HIS A 12 -1.02 8.48 7.82
C HIS A 12 -1.46 7.58 6.65
N ALA A 13 -1.19 7.96 5.41
CA ALA A 13 -1.57 7.19 4.23
C ALA A 13 -0.69 5.95 4.07
N ASP A 14 0.60 6.10 4.36
CA ASP A 14 1.56 5.00 4.43
C ASP A 14 1.22 4.02 5.56
N VAL A 15 0.91 4.51 6.77
CA VAL A 15 0.45 3.67 7.88
C VAL A 15 -0.76 2.84 7.45
N PHE A 16 -1.78 3.47 6.86
CA PHE A 16 -2.98 2.77 6.42
C PHE A 16 -2.66 1.73 5.34
N LYS A 17 -1.98 2.12 4.26
CA LYS A 17 -1.59 1.25 3.14
C LYS A 17 -0.78 0.04 3.63
N HIS A 18 0.27 0.28 4.40
CA HIS A 18 1.20 -0.76 4.86
C HIS A 18 0.55 -1.69 5.88
N LEU A 19 -0.30 -1.19 6.76
CA LEU A 19 -1.03 -2.02 7.71
C LEU A 19 -1.98 -2.99 6.97
N VAL A 20 -2.76 -2.50 6.02
CA VAL A 20 -3.65 -3.37 5.22
C VAL A 20 -2.85 -4.38 4.40
N LEU A 21 -1.72 -3.96 3.83
CA LEU A 21 -0.84 -4.85 3.07
C LEU A 21 -0.24 -5.96 3.97
N ALA A 22 0.18 -5.62 5.19
CA ALA A 22 0.65 -6.58 6.19
C ALA A 22 -0.44 -7.62 6.51
N ARG A 23 -1.70 -7.18 6.71
CA ARG A 23 -2.84 -8.10 6.90
C ARG A 23 -3.02 -9.02 5.71
N ILE A 24 -2.97 -8.49 4.47
CA ILE A 24 -3.09 -9.31 3.26
C ILE A 24 -2.01 -10.39 3.21
N PHE A 25 -0.76 -10.06 3.55
CA PHE A 25 0.34 -11.04 3.61
C PHE A 25 0.08 -12.12 4.67
N ALA A 26 -0.28 -11.73 5.89
CA ALA A 26 -0.60 -12.67 6.96
C ALA A 26 -1.73 -13.63 6.57
N LEU A 27 -2.82 -13.10 5.97
CA LEU A 27 -3.98 -13.90 5.55
C LEU A 27 -3.65 -14.87 4.41
N LEU A 28 -2.84 -14.44 3.43
CA LEU A 28 -2.40 -15.32 2.35
C LEU A 28 -1.35 -16.34 2.82
N GLY A 29 -0.54 -15.98 3.82
CA GLY A 29 0.45 -16.84 4.45
C GLY A 29 -0.14 -18.07 5.16
N ARG A 30 -1.44 -18.05 5.51
CA ARG A 30 -2.16 -19.17 6.15
C ARG A 30 -2.23 -20.45 5.30
N LYS A 31 -2.07 -20.34 3.97
CA LYS A 31 -2.07 -21.50 3.06
C LYS A 31 -0.64 -21.82 2.63
N ASP A 32 -0.21 -23.07 2.74
CA ASP A 32 1.16 -23.50 2.42
C ASP A 32 1.58 -23.25 0.97
N THR A 33 0.62 -23.16 0.04
CA THR A 33 0.91 -22.82 -1.35
C THR A 33 1.56 -21.43 -1.45
N PRO A 34 2.62 -21.25 -2.25
CA PRO A 34 3.26 -19.95 -2.39
C PRO A 34 2.33 -18.95 -3.08
N TYR A 35 2.65 -17.66 -2.96
CA TYR A 35 2.08 -16.59 -3.78
C TYR A 35 3.17 -15.64 -4.27
N ALA A 36 2.85 -14.91 -5.35
CA ALA A 36 3.67 -13.81 -5.82
C ALA A 36 3.14 -12.47 -5.30
N TYR A 37 4.01 -11.62 -4.76
CA TYR A 37 3.74 -10.21 -4.53
C TYR A 37 4.38 -9.39 -5.65
N LEU A 38 3.57 -8.55 -6.30
CA LEU A 38 3.99 -7.64 -7.36
C LEU A 38 3.75 -6.21 -6.86
N ASP A 39 4.77 -5.38 -6.92
CA ASP A 39 4.73 -3.98 -6.54
C ASP A 39 5.07 -3.13 -7.75
N SER A 40 4.10 -2.37 -8.26
CA SER A 40 4.26 -1.61 -9.51
C SER A 40 5.10 -0.34 -9.35
N HIS A 41 5.10 0.26 -8.16
CA HIS A 41 5.68 1.57 -7.88
C HIS A 41 6.37 1.51 -6.50
N SER A 42 7.50 0.83 -6.47
CA SER A 42 8.13 0.35 -5.23
C SER A 42 8.91 1.42 -4.45
N GLY A 43 9.23 2.56 -5.06
CA GLY A 43 10.11 3.55 -4.44
C GLY A 43 11.49 2.96 -4.13
N VAL A 44 12.08 3.34 -3.00
CA VAL A 44 13.44 2.88 -2.59
C VAL A 44 13.41 1.76 -1.55
N GLY A 45 12.22 1.36 -1.08
CA GLY A 45 12.04 0.26 -0.14
C GLY A 45 12.26 0.60 1.34
N LEU A 46 13.25 1.43 1.68
CA LEU A 46 13.55 1.83 3.06
C LEU A 46 13.86 3.33 3.12
N TYR A 47 13.32 4.02 4.12
CA TYR A 47 13.41 5.48 4.26
C TYR A 47 14.00 5.87 5.61
N ASP A 48 14.90 6.88 5.62
CA ASP A 48 15.41 7.50 6.85
C ASP A 48 14.54 8.72 7.21
N LEU A 49 13.71 8.59 8.24
CA LEU A 49 12.79 9.62 8.73
C LEU A 49 13.52 10.83 9.34
N GLN A 50 14.80 10.68 9.67
CA GLN A 50 15.68 11.76 10.14
C GLN A 50 16.60 12.28 9.03
N GLY A 51 16.42 11.80 7.80
CA GLY A 51 17.11 12.30 6.62
C GLY A 51 16.60 13.67 6.17
N ASP A 52 17.33 14.29 5.23
CA ASP A 52 17.05 15.64 4.74
C ASP A 52 15.67 15.76 4.09
N GLU A 53 15.20 14.76 3.33
CA GLU A 53 13.88 14.82 2.70
C GLU A 53 12.75 14.76 3.74
N ALA A 54 12.75 13.75 4.61
CA ALA A 54 11.70 13.58 5.61
C ALA A 54 11.64 14.75 6.60
N SER A 55 12.79 15.32 6.97
CA SER A 55 12.88 16.46 7.89
C SER A 55 12.29 17.76 7.32
N ARG A 56 12.11 17.88 5.99
CA ARG A 56 11.49 19.07 5.39
C ARG A 56 9.97 19.12 5.54
N THR A 57 9.32 17.98 5.76
CA THR A 57 7.86 17.89 5.87
C THR A 57 7.41 17.41 7.25
N GLY A 58 8.14 16.48 7.87
CA GLY A 58 7.80 15.90 9.17
C GLY A 58 6.52 15.07 9.18
N GLU A 59 5.99 14.65 8.02
CA GLU A 59 4.66 14.00 7.96
C GLU A 59 4.56 12.71 8.78
N TRP A 60 5.69 12.03 9.01
CA TRP A 60 5.75 10.81 9.81
C TRP A 60 5.38 11.02 11.28
N GLU A 61 5.55 12.25 11.81
CA GLU A 61 5.15 12.63 13.17
C GLU A 61 3.63 12.54 13.34
N GLN A 62 2.87 12.81 12.27
CA GLN A 62 1.42 12.70 12.22
C GLN A 62 0.93 11.35 11.66
N GLY A 63 1.86 10.41 11.42
CA GLY A 63 1.58 9.04 11.00
C GLY A 63 2.16 8.04 11.99
N ILE A 64 3.23 7.35 11.60
CA ILE A 64 3.80 6.23 12.36
C ILE A 64 4.24 6.61 13.78
N ALA A 65 4.69 7.85 14.03
CA ALA A 65 5.10 8.27 15.37
C ALA A 65 3.94 8.18 16.39
N ARG A 66 2.69 8.38 15.95
CA ARG A 66 1.49 8.28 16.80
C ARG A 66 1.21 6.86 17.29
N LEU A 67 1.82 5.86 16.65
CA LEU A 67 1.71 4.44 16.99
C LEU A 67 2.95 3.92 17.72
N TRP A 68 4.12 4.52 17.50
CA TRP A 68 5.41 3.97 17.90
C TRP A 68 5.52 3.61 19.40
N GLU A 69 5.13 4.53 20.27
CA GLU A 69 5.20 4.36 21.73
C GLU A 69 3.82 4.12 22.36
N ARG A 70 2.79 3.90 21.55
CA ARG A 70 1.42 3.77 22.03
C ARG A 70 1.20 2.36 22.61
N GLU A 71 0.60 2.31 23.80
CA GLU A 71 0.15 1.06 24.42
C GLU A 71 -1.29 0.72 24.02
N GLY A 72 -1.69 -0.56 24.20
CA GLY A 72 -3.06 -1.00 23.92
C GLY A 72 -3.44 -0.96 22.44
N LEU A 73 -2.46 -1.19 21.56
CA LEU A 73 -2.67 -1.26 20.12
C LEU A 73 -3.47 -2.54 19.75
N PRO A 74 -4.36 -2.49 18.74
CA PRO A 74 -5.02 -3.69 18.24
C PRO A 74 -3.99 -4.70 17.73
N GLU A 75 -4.17 -5.99 18.05
CA GLU A 75 -3.26 -7.08 17.67
C GLU A 75 -3.06 -7.20 16.15
N GLN A 76 -4.00 -6.67 15.35
CA GLN A 76 -3.88 -6.61 13.90
C GLN A 76 -2.63 -5.84 13.44
N LEU A 77 -2.09 -4.94 14.26
CA LEU A 77 -0.91 -4.12 13.95
C LEU A 77 0.42 -4.81 14.24
N ASP A 78 0.42 -5.93 14.98
CA ASP A 78 1.66 -6.49 15.55
C ASP A 78 2.70 -6.81 14.47
N ASP A 79 2.33 -7.57 13.43
CA ASP A 79 3.24 -7.90 12.32
C ASP A 79 3.83 -6.65 11.65
N TYR A 80 3.02 -5.60 11.48
CA TYR A 80 3.45 -4.34 10.86
C TYR A 80 4.43 -3.58 11.76
N LEU A 81 4.12 -3.45 13.05
CA LEU A 81 4.96 -2.71 13.99
C LEU A 81 6.23 -3.48 14.35
N ASP A 82 6.20 -4.80 14.37
CA ASP A 82 7.37 -5.63 14.64
C ASP A 82 8.44 -5.52 13.55
N VAL A 83 8.02 -5.33 12.28
CA VAL A 83 8.92 -4.98 11.18
C VAL A 83 9.61 -3.65 11.44
N ILE A 84 8.85 -2.63 11.84
CA ILE A 84 9.39 -1.29 12.13
C ILE A 84 10.31 -1.34 13.35
N ARG A 85 9.95 -2.07 14.41
CA ARG A 85 10.79 -2.29 15.60
C ARG A 85 12.10 -2.99 15.26
N HIS A 86 12.06 -4.00 14.40
CA HIS A 86 13.28 -4.67 13.94
C HIS A 86 14.22 -3.77 13.14
N LEU A 87 13.70 -2.74 12.47
CA LEU A 87 14.51 -1.76 11.75
C LEU A 87 15.08 -0.68 12.68
N ASN A 88 14.56 -0.58 13.91
CA ASN A 88 14.91 0.43 14.91
C ASN A 88 15.24 -0.21 16.27
N PRO A 89 16.30 -1.04 16.35
CA PRO A 89 16.61 -1.86 17.54
C PRO A 89 17.07 -1.06 18.76
N ASP A 90 17.44 0.21 18.58
CA ASP A 90 17.81 1.14 19.65
C ASP A 90 16.61 1.83 20.29
N GLY A 91 15.39 1.57 19.81
CA GLY A 91 14.14 2.16 20.29
C GLY A 91 13.84 3.55 19.70
N SER A 92 14.76 4.11 18.90
CA SER A 92 14.56 5.40 18.24
C SER A 92 13.93 5.20 16.87
N LEU A 93 12.78 5.83 16.62
CA LEU A 93 12.14 5.75 15.32
C LEU A 93 12.93 6.57 14.29
N ARG A 94 13.72 5.86 13.46
CA ARG A 94 14.55 6.44 12.39
C ARG A 94 14.23 5.85 11.04
N TYR A 95 14.13 4.54 10.92
CA TYR A 95 13.93 3.87 9.64
C TYR A 95 12.48 3.43 9.47
N TYR A 96 11.89 3.78 8.33
CA TYR A 96 10.54 3.37 7.96
C TYR A 96 10.56 2.44 6.75
N PRO A 97 9.94 1.25 6.83
CA PRO A 97 9.81 0.33 5.70
C PRO A 97 8.75 0.82 4.71
N GLY A 98 9.13 0.96 3.44
CA GLY A 98 8.15 1.00 2.35
C GLY A 98 7.56 -0.38 2.08
N SER A 99 6.60 -0.46 1.15
CA SER A 99 5.98 -1.71 0.72
C SER A 99 6.97 -2.81 0.30
N PRO A 100 8.14 -2.52 -0.34
CA PRO A 100 9.14 -3.55 -0.63
C PRO A 100 9.76 -4.18 0.61
N GLU A 101 10.17 -3.38 1.59
CA GLU A 101 10.80 -3.87 2.81
C GLU A 101 9.80 -4.64 3.67
N LEU A 102 8.56 -4.14 3.73
CA LEU A 102 7.47 -4.81 4.40
C LEU A 102 7.21 -6.19 3.77
N ALA A 103 7.11 -6.26 2.43
CA ALA A 103 6.96 -7.53 1.73
C ALA A 103 8.17 -8.45 1.95
N ARG A 104 9.40 -7.91 1.94
CA ARG A 104 10.62 -8.67 2.23
C ARG A 104 10.54 -9.31 3.62
N ARG A 105 9.99 -8.65 4.63
CA ARG A 105 9.95 -9.20 6.00
C ARG A 105 8.75 -10.09 6.28
N LEU A 106 7.59 -9.78 5.69
CA LEU A 106 6.33 -10.45 6.04
C LEU A 106 5.93 -11.59 5.11
N THR A 107 6.45 -11.64 3.89
CA THR A 107 6.22 -12.79 2.99
C THR A 107 7.19 -13.92 3.31
N ARG A 108 6.80 -15.17 3.04
CA ARG A 108 7.56 -16.37 3.43
C ARG A 108 8.69 -16.65 2.44
N ALA A 109 9.62 -17.52 2.83
CA ALA A 109 10.77 -17.90 2.00
C ALA A 109 10.39 -18.55 0.65
N GLN A 110 9.22 -19.20 0.55
CA GLN A 110 8.71 -19.79 -0.69
C GLN A 110 7.90 -18.82 -1.56
N ASP A 111 7.51 -17.67 -1.01
CA ASP A 111 6.78 -16.65 -1.75
C ASP A 111 7.76 -15.84 -2.60
N ARG A 112 7.28 -15.29 -3.72
CA ARG A 112 8.10 -14.51 -4.66
C ARG A 112 7.73 -13.04 -4.57
N VAL A 113 8.73 -12.16 -4.58
CA VAL A 113 8.56 -10.71 -4.49
C VAL A 113 9.13 -10.06 -5.74
N LEU A 114 8.28 -9.36 -6.49
CA LEU A 114 8.60 -8.69 -7.75
C LEU A 114 8.35 -7.21 -7.57
N LEU A 115 9.42 -6.43 -7.60
CA LEU A 115 9.41 -5.00 -7.31
C LEU A 115 9.76 -4.22 -8.58
N ASN A 116 9.08 -3.11 -8.82
CA ASN A 116 9.35 -2.27 -9.97
C ASN A 116 9.43 -0.79 -9.58
N GLU A 117 10.46 -0.12 -10.09
CA GLU A 117 10.60 1.32 -9.95
C GLU A 117 10.99 1.95 -11.30
N LEU A 118 10.29 3.01 -11.70
CA LEU A 118 10.53 3.69 -12.97
C LEU A 118 11.72 4.65 -12.88
N HIS A 119 11.85 5.35 -11.75
CA HIS A 119 12.88 6.36 -11.56
C HIS A 119 14.27 5.71 -11.53
N PRO A 120 15.21 6.07 -12.43
CA PRO A 120 16.47 5.33 -12.58
C PRO A 120 17.36 5.31 -11.33
N GLU A 121 17.32 6.37 -10.52
CA GLU A 121 18.09 6.44 -9.28
C GLU A 121 17.42 5.61 -8.17
N ASP A 122 16.10 5.74 -8.01
CA ASP A 122 15.37 5.00 -6.99
C ASP A 122 15.38 3.51 -7.28
N GLY A 123 15.29 3.10 -8.56
CA GLY A 123 15.42 1.70 -8.95
C GLY A 123 16.80 1.11 -8.63
N ARG A 124 17.87 1.91 -8.72
CA ARG A 124 19.22 1.47 -8.29
C ARG A 124 19.31 1.35 -6.78
N LEU A 125 18.79 2.33 -6.03
CA LEU A 125 18.74 2.31 -4.57
C LEU A 125 17.90 1.14 -4.07
N LEU A 126 16.71 0.93 -4.62
CA LEU A 126 15.83 -0.21 -4.34
C LEU A 126 16.57 -1.53 -4.57
N LYS A 127 17.25 -1.68 -5.71
CA LYS A 127 18.02 -2.89 -6.01
C LYS A 127 19.14 -3.14 -5.00
N ALA A 128 19.82 -2.08 -4.55
CA ALA A 128 20.84 -2.18 -3.51
C ALA A 128 20.23 -2.56 -2.15
N ASN A 129 19.14 -1.89 -1.75
CA ASN A 129 18.46 -2.11 -0.47
C ASN A 129 17.87 -3.53 -0.36
N MET A 130 17.42 -4.09 -1.49
CA MET A 130 16.83 -5.43 -1.58
C MET A 130 17.84 -6.54 -1.91
N ALA A 131 19.14 -6.22 -2.00
CA ALA A 131 20.16 -7.19 -2.33
C ALA A 131 20.26 -8.32 -1.28
N GLY A 132 20.73 -9.49 -1.72
CA GLY A 132 20.97 -10.65 -0.85
C GLY A 132 19.76 -11.55 -0.60
N GLU A 133 18.57 -11.16 -1.06
CA GLU A 133 17.36 -11.98 -0.94
C GLU A 133 16.97 -12.60 -2.30
N ARG A 134 17.14 -13.92 -2.43
CA ARG A 134 16.98 -14.64 -3.71
C ARG A 134 15.55 -14.60 -4.25
N ARG A 135 14.55 -14.50 -3.37
CA ARG A 135 13.13 -14.48 -3.78
C ARG A 135 12.63 -13.09 -4.17
N VAL A 136 13.46 -12.04 -3.99
CA VAL A 136 13.16 -10.67 -4.39
C VAL A 136 13.84 -10.38 -5.73
N ALA A 137 13.06 -9.96 -6.72
CA ALA A 137 13.58 -9.43 -7.97
C ALA A 137 13.16 -7.96 -8.12
N VAL A 138 14.15 -7.11 -8.44
CA VAL A 138 13.93 -5.68 -8.68
C VAL A 138 14.08 -5.40 -10.18
N HIS A 139 13.05 -4.79 -10.74
CA HIS A 139 12.97 -4.34 -12.12
C HIS A 139 13.00 -2.81 -12.15
N GLN A 140 13.69 -2.26 -13.15
CA GLN A 140 13.66 -0.83 -13.43
C GLN A 140 12.89 -0.62 -14.72
N GLY A 141 11.67 -0.05 -14.64
CA GLY A 141 10.79 0.03 -15.80
C GLY A 141 9.41 0.58 -15.49
N ASP A 142 8.53 0.52 -16.48
CA ASP A 142 7.16 1.00 -16.37
C ASP A 142 6.30 0.03 -15.54
N GLY A 143 5.89 0.50 -14.35
CA GLY A 143 5.06 -0.21 -13.38
C GLY A 143 3.73 -0.71 -13.93
N TRP A 144 3.19 0.01 -14.90
CA TRP A 144 1.90 -0.26 -15.51
C TRP A 144 1.94 -1.51 -16.41
N LEU A 145 3.13 -1.98 -16.80
CA LEU A 145 3.32 -3.18 -17.61
C LEU A 145 3.41 -4.48 -16.79
N LEU A 146 3.52 -4.39 -15.45
CA LEU A 146 3.69 -5.56 -14.57
C LEU A 146 2.59 -6.62 -14.72
N PRO A 147 1.28 -6.27 -14.74
CA PRO A 147 0.23 -7.25 -14.93
C PRO A 147 0.45 -8.08 -16.20
N ARG A 148 0.85 -7.43 -17.29
CA ARG A 148 1.11 -8.08 -18.57
C ARG A 148 2.35 -8.95 -18.58
N ALA A 149 3.40 -8.52 -17.87
CA ALA A 149 4.67 -9.22 -17.84
C ALA A 149 4.66 -10.47 -16.93
N PHE A 150 3.91 -10.42 -15.82
CA PHE A 150 4.06 -11.40 -14.74
C PHE A 150 2.78 -12.16 -14.39
N LEU A 151 1.62 -11.81 -14.98
CA LEU A 151 0.38 -12.57 -14.81
C LEU A 151 0.00 -13.35 -16.08
N PRO A 152 -0.48 -14.61 -15.95
CA PRO A 152 -0.68 -15.35 -14.70
C PRO A 152 0.64 -15.77 -14.04
N ALA A 153 0.70 -15.64 -12.71
CA ALA A 153 1.86 -16.06 -11.93
C ALA A 153 1.92 -17.61 -11.85
N PRO A 154 3.10 -18.25 -11.96
CA PRO A 154 3.28 -19.70 -11.76
C PRO A 154 2.73 -20.22 -10.43
N GLU A 155 2.76 -19.40 -9.37
CA GLU A 155 2.21 -19.70 -8.05
C GLU A 155 0.68 -19.85 -8.05
N LYS A 156 -0.01 -19.36 -9.10
CA LYS A 156 -1.47 -19.30 -9.22
C LYS A 156 -2.18 -18.54 -8.09
N ARG A 157 -1.40 -17.83 -7.27
CA ARG A 157 -1.84 -16.88 -6.25
C ARG A 157 -0.96 -15.64 -6.37
N ALA A 158 -1.56 -14.46 -6.42
CA ALA A 158 -0.82 -13.22 -6.57
C ALA A 158 -1.50 -12.08 -5.83
N VAL A 159 -0.68 -11.16 -5.31
CA VAL A 159 -1.06 -9.84 -4.83
C VAL A 159 -0.37 -8.82 -5.72
N LEU A 160 -1.11 -7.87 -6.26
CA LEU A 160 -0.57 -6.74 -7.01
C LEU A 160 -0.88 -5.44 -6.27
N LEU A 161 0.14 -4.70 -5.87
CA LEU A 161 0.02 -3.33 -5.37
C LEU A 161 0.20 -2.32 -6.52
N ILE A 162 -0.77 -1.43 -6.64
CA ILE A 162 -0.79 -0.27 -7.54
C ILE A 162 -0.78 1.00 -6.69
N ASP A 163 0.39 1.63 -6.58
CA ASP A 163 0.63 2.78 -5.71
C ASP A 163 1.39 3.91 -6.45
N PRO A 164 0.81 4.46 -7.52
CA PRO A 164 1.47 5.51 -8.29
C PRO A 164 1.53 6.83 -7.49
N PRO A 165 2.40 7.78 -7.88
CA PRO A 165 2.52 9.05 -7.16
C PRO A 165 1.36 10.03 -7.41
N PHE A 166 0.49 9.78 -8.40
CA PHE A 166 -0.59 10.69 -8.83
C PHE A 166 -0.08 12.09 -9.27
N GLU A 167 1.06 12.12 -9.98
CA GLU A 167 1.60 13.32 -10.65
C GLU A 167 0.92 13.60 -11.99
N GLN A 168 0.43 12.56 -12.69
CA GLN A 168 -0.18 12.68 -14.01
C GLN A 168 -1.70 12.56 -13.92
N ALA A 169 -2.40 13.37 -14.72
CA ALA A 169 -3.86 13.48 -14.67
C ALA A 169 -4.60 12.18 -15.07
N ASP A 170 -3.91 11.25 -15.72
CA ASP A 170 -4.46 9.98 -16.21
C ASP A 170 -4.18 8.78 -15.30
N GLU A 171 -3.46 8.95 -14.17
CA GLU A 171 -3.03 7.82 -13.34
C GLU A 171 -4.18 7.06 -12.67
N LEU A 172 -5.28 7.72 -12.33
CA LEU A 172 -6.50 7.05 -11.84
C LEU A 172 -7.09 6.13 -12.92
N GLN A 173 -7.10 6.56 -14.19
CA GLN A 173 -7.55 5.74 -15.30
C GLN A 173 -6.60 4.56 -15.54
N ARG A 174 -5.28 4.81 -15.45
CA ARG A 174 -4.26 3.75 -15.57
C ARG A 174 -4.38 2.70 -14.46
N CYS A 175 -4.77 3.09 -13.24
CA CYS A 175 -5.07 2.15 -12.16
C CYS A 175 -6.18 1.17 -12.54
N VAL A 176 -7.29 1.67 -13.09
CA VAL A 176 -8.41 0.81 -13.52
C VAL A 176 -7.98 -0.10 -14.67
N ALA A 177 -7.25 0.41 -15.65
CA ALA A 177 -6.75 -0.40 -16.77
C ALA A 177 -5.79 -1.51 -16.31
N ALA A 178 -4.89 -1.21 -15.36
CA ALA A 178 -3.97 -2.20 -14.80
C ALA A 178 -4.70 -3.26 -13.96
N LEU A 179 -5.73 -2.88 -13.22
CA LEU A 179 -6.63 -3.82 -12.55
C LEU A 179 -7.32 -4.74 -13.56
N ASP A 180 -7.89 -4.18 -14.64
CA ASP A 180 -8.60 -4.98 -15.65
C ASP A 180 -7.66 -5.96 -16.35
N GLU A 181 -6.45 -5.53 -16.70
CA GLU A 181 -5.41 -6.39 -17.27
C GLU A 181 -5.01 -7.50 -16.30
N ALA A 182 -4.84 -7.20 -15.01
CA ALA A 182 -4.46 -8.19 -13.99
C ALA A 182 -5.55 -9.25 -13.80
N ILE A 183 -6.80 -8.83 -13.65
CA ILE A 183 -7.95 -9.73 -13.45
C ILE A 183 -8.26 -10.52 -14.72
N GLY A 184 -8.15 -9.91 -15.91
CA GLY A 184 -8.32 -10.60 -17.19
C GLY A 184 -7.31 -11.73 -17.40
N ARG A 185 -6.08 -11.56 -16.91
CA ARG A 185 -5.02 -12.59 -16.98
C ARG A 185 -5.14 -13.65 -15.91
N MET A 186 -5.53 -13.26 -14.71
CA MET A 186 -5.59 -14.14 -13.55
C MET A 186 -6.69 -13.67 -12.60
N ARG A 187 -7.89 -14.20 -12.83
CA ARG A 187 -9.14 -13.78 -12.19
C ARG A 187 -9.10 -13.74 -10.66
N GLN A 188 -8.31 -14.60 -10.04
CA GLN A 188 -8.15 -14.73 -8.59
C GLN A 188 -7.07 -13.82 -7.97
N THR A 189 -6.42 -12.96 -8.76
CA THR A 189 -5.41 -12.02 -8.25
C THR A 189 -6.04 -11.07 -7.23
N VAL A 190 -5.37 -10.86 -6.10
CA VAL A 190 -5.70 -9.78 -5.17
C VAL A 190 -5.06 -8.51 -5.74
N VAL A 191 -5.86 -7.52 -6.11
CA VAL A 191 -5.34 -6.23 -6.60
C VAL A 191 -5.64 -5.19 -5.55
N VAL A 192 -4.61 -4.45 -5.12
CA VAL A 192 -4.71 -3.35 -4.15
C VAL A 192 -4.31 -2.08 -4.87
N ILE A 193 -5.25 -1.15 -5.07
CA ILE A 193 -4.96 0.19 -5.58
C ILE A 193 -5.00 1.16 -4.42
N TRP A 194 -3.90 1.87 -4.18
CA TRP A 194 -3.90 3.03 -3.31
C TRP A 194 -4.27 4.29 -4.09
N TYR A 195 -5.00 5.21 -3.44
CA TYR A 195 -5.32 6.51 -4.03
C TYR A 195 -5.46 7.63 -2.97
N PRO A 196 -5.04 8.86 -3.30
CA PRO A 196 -5.18 10.01 -2.41
C PRO A 196 -6.60 10.58 -2.43
N ILE A 197 -7.07 11.08 -1.29
CA ILE A 197 -8.36 11.76 -1.14
C ILE A 197 -8.11 13.23 -0.84
N LYS A 198 -8.11 14.06 -1.89
CA LYS A 198 -8.12 15.53 -1.78
C LYS A 198 -9.55 16.07 -1.90
N ASP A 199 -10.22 15.70 -2.99
CA ASP A 199 -11.62 16.08 -3.26
C ASP A 199 -12.43 14.87 -3.75
N GLN A 200 -13.53 14.55 -3.07
CA GLN A 200 -14.44 13.48 -3.46
C GLN A 200 -14.99 13.65 -4.89
N ARG A 201 -15.13 14.89 -5.39
CA ARG A 201 -15.64 15.14 -6.74
C ARG A 201 -14.69 14.62 -7.80
N GLN A 202 -13.37 14.67 -7.55
CA GLN A 202 -12.34 14.15 -8.45
C GLN A 202 -12.38 12.62 -8.52
N LEU A 203 -12.71 11.96 -7.39
CA LEU A 203 -12.77 10.50 -7.30
C LEU A 203 -14.09 9.91 -7.81
N LYS A 204 -15.13 10.71 -8.01
CA LYS A 204 -16.42 10.22 -8.54
C LYS A 204 -16.28 9.41 -9.83
N ARG A 205 -15.51 9.92 -10.80
CA ARG A 205 -15.27 9.22 -12.08
C ARG A 205 -14.44 7.95 -11.89
N PHE A 206 -13.51 7.97 -10.95
CA PHE A 206 -12.68 6.82 -10.60
C PHE A 206 -13.53 5.70 -9.98
N TYR A 207 -14.38 5.99 -8.99
CA TYR A 207 -15.29 4.99 -8.42
C TYR A 207 -16.25 4.40 -9.46
N GLN A 208 -16.83 5.24 -10.33
CA GLN A 208 -17.68 4.77 -11.42
C GLN A 208 -16.93 3.86 -12.41
N ALA A 209 -15.64 4.09 -12.63
CA ALA A 209 -14.82 3.23 -13.46
C ALA A 209 -14.49 1.91 -12.75
N LEU A 210 -14.18 1.94 -11.44
CA LEU A 210 -14.00 0.74 -10.62
C LEU A 210 -15.26 -0.15 -10.58
N GLU A 211 -16.44 0.45 -10.40
CA GLU A 211 -17.74 -0.24 -10.41
C GLU A 211 -18.02 -0.94 -11.75
N ARG A 212 -17.44 -0.44 -12.86
CA ARG A 212 -17.60 -0.99 -14.21
C ARG A 212 -16.43 -1.86 -14.67
N SER A 213 -15.42 -2.04 -13.81
CA SER A 213 -14.25 -2.86 -14.10
C SER A 213 -14.63 -4.34 -14.22
N VAL A 214 -13.68 -5.18 -14.64
CA VAL A 214 -13.89 -6.64 -14.68
C VAL A 214 -13.69 -7.32 -13.32
N ALA A 215 -13.51 -6.55 -12.24
CA ALA A 215 -13.32 -7.06 -10.89
C ALA A 215 -14.52 -7.94 -10.47
N PRO A 216 -14.28 -9.18 -9.96
CA PRO A 216 -15.36 -10.03 -9.46
C PRO A 216 -15.98 -9.47 -8.19
N LYS A 217 -15.15 -8.97 -7.28
CA LYS A 217 -15.57 -8.34 -6.02
C LYS A 217 -14.55 -7.27 -5.66
N LEU A 218 -15.02 -6.10 -5.25
CA LEU A 218 -14.19 -4.92 -5.02
C LEU A 218 -14.62 -4.21 -3.75
N LEU A 219 -13.77 -4.30 -2.72
CA LEU A 219 -13.93 -3.63 -1.45
C LEU A 219 -13.23 -2.28 -1.50
N ARG A 220 -13.91 -1.23 -1.04
CA ARG A 220 -13.33 0.09 -0.81
C ARG A 220 -13.15 0.29 0.68
N ALA A 221 -11.93 0.63 1.09
CA ALA A 221 -11.58 1.02 2.45
C ALA A 221 -10.91 2.40 2.41
N GLU A 222 -11.43 3.37 3.16
CA GLU A 222 -10.90 4.75 3.20
C GLU A 222 -10.66 5.20 4.63
N LEU A 223 -9.59 5.97 4.80
CA LEU A 223 -9.21 6.63 6.04
C LEU A 223 -9.04 8.13 5.78
N HIS A 224 -9.76 8.93 6.55
CA HIS A 224 -9.70 10.39 6.51
C HIS A 224 -9.09 10.91 7.81
N VAL A 225 -8.17 11.87 7.70
CA VAL A 225 -7.52 12.55 8.84
C VAL A 225 -8.08 13.96 9.06
N HIS A 226 -8.85 14.45 8.09
CA HIS A 226 -9.64 15.67 8.11
C HIS A 226 -11.05 15.41 7.54
N PRO A 227 -12.03 16.29 7.81
CA PRO A 227 -13.24 16.36 6.98
C PRO A 227 -12.87 16.60 5.51
N ILE A 228 -13.72 16.12 4.59
CA ILE A 228 -13.52 16.31 3.15
C ILE A 228 -14.25 17.58 2.71
N ASP A 229 -13.83 18.71 3.26
CA ASP A 229 -14.39 20.05 3.01
C ASP A 229 -13.41 21.00 2.31
N ASP A 230 -12.12 20.68 2.29
CA ASP A 230 -11.05 21.46 1.69
C ASP A 230 -10.32 20.68 0.58
N ALA A 231 -10.59 21.03 -0.67
CA ALA A 231 -10.04 20.35 -1.85
C ALA A 231 -8.53 20.58 -2.06
N GLU A 232 -7.92 21.57 -1.39
CA GLU A 232 -6.48 21.84 -1.51
C GLU A 232 -5.66 20.97 -0.54
N ARG A 233 -6.33 20.40 0.47
CA ARG A 233 -5.70 19.59 1.52
C ARG A 233 -5.68 18.12 1.16
N PHE A 234 -4.66 17.42 1.67
CA PHE A 234 -4.64 15.97 1.67
C PHE A 234 -5.51 15.45 2.84
N ASN A 235 -6.79 15.21 2.56
CA ASN A 235 -7.79 14.88 3.59
C ASN A 235 -7.74 13.43 4.05
N GLY A 236 -7.18 12.53 3.24
CA GLY A 236 -7.11 11.11 3.54
C GLY A 236 -6.58 10.29 2.36
N SER A 237 -6.71 8.97 2.48
CA SER A 237 -6.38 8.04 1.41
C SER A 237 -7.31 6.84 1.42
N GLY A 238 -7.41 6.15 0.28
CA GLY A 238 -8.21 4.95 0.15
C GLY A 238 -7.46 3.80 -0.50
N LEU A 239 -8.01 2.61 -0.28
CA LEU A 239 -7.61 1.36 -0.89
C LEU A 239 -8.82 0.75 -1.61
N ALA A 240 -8.69 0.49 -2.90
CA ALA A 240 -9.60 -0.36 -3.66
C ALA A 240 -8.98 -1.76 -3.75
N ILE A 241 -9.64 -2.74 -3.13
CA ILE A 241 -9.12 -4.09 -2.94
C ILE A 241 -10.02 -5.07 -3.70
N VAL A 242 -9.50 -5.61 -4.79
CA VAL A 242 -10.14 -6.67 -5.56
C VAL A 242 -9.81 -8.01 -4.93
N ASN A 243 -10.79 -8.91 -4.85
CA ASN A 243 -10.64 -10.25 -4.29
C ASN A 243 -10.05 -10.24 -2.86
N PRO A 244 -10.51 -9.40 -1.90
CA PRO A 244 -9.91 -9.36 -0.57
C PRO A 244 -9.93 -10.75 0.07
N PRO A 245 -8.81 -11.18 0.69
CA PRO A 245 -8.75 -12.45 1.40
C PRO A 245 -9.65 -12.41 2.63
N TRP A 246 -10.31 -13.52 2.95
CA TRP A 246 -11.09 -13.62 4.19
C TRP A 246 -10.15 -13.78 5.41
N PRO A 247 -10.41 -13.13 6.56
CA PRO A 247 -11.52 -12.22 6.91
C PRO A 247 -11.15 -10.73 6.84
N LEU A 248 -10.44 -10.26 5.80
CA LEU A 248 -9.93 -8.88 5.75
C LEU A 248 -11.02 -7.80 5.91
N GLU A 249 -12.22 -8.01 5.34
CA GLU A 249 -13.32 -7.05 5.50
C GLU A 249 -13.70 -6.88 6.98
N ASP A 250 -13.83 -7.97 7.72
CA ASP A 250 -14.18 -7.95 9.15
C ASP A 250 -13.05 -7.30 9.96
N GLU A 251 -11.79 -7.66 9.68
CA GLU A 251 -10.63 -7.03 10.32
C GLU A 251 -10.60 -5.51 10.09
N LEU A 252 -10.90 -5.04 8.88
CA LEU A 252 -10.95 -3.61 8.56
C LEU A 252 -12.14 -2.91 9.21
N ARG A 253 -13.29 -3.59 9.32
CA ARG A 253 -14.50 -3.04 9.95
C ARG A 253 -14.26 -2.72 11.42
N ASP A 254 -13.50 -3.56 12.11
CA ASP A 254 -13.11 -3.36 13.50
C ASP A 254 -12.00 -2.31 13.64
N LEU A 255 -11.04 -2.30 12.72
CA LEU A 255 -9.82 -1.50 12.81
C LEU A 255 -9.98 -0.04 12.35
N LEU A 256 -10.76 0.21 11.30
CA LEU A 256 -10.91 1.55 10.70
C LEU A 256 -11.44 2.63 11.66
N PRO A 257 -12.45 2.37 12.53
CA PRO A 257 -12.89 3.34 13.53
C PRO A 257 -11.75 3.80 14.45
N TRP A 258 -10.94 2.84 14.93
CA TRP A 258 -9.81 3.11 15.81
C TRP A 258 -8.69 3.86 15.08
N LEU A 259 -8.36 3.46 13.84
CA LEU A 259 -7.39 4.19 13.02
C LEU A 259 -7.83 5.63 12.74
N ALA A 260 -9.12 5.84 12.45
CA ALA A 260 -9.66 7.18 12.20
C ALA A 260 -9.48 8.10 13.41
N GLU A 261 -9.67 7.59 14.62
CA GLU A 261 -9.41 8.34 15.84
C GLU A 261 -7.91 8.63 16.03
N VAL A 262 -7.07 7.60 15.93
CA VAL A 262 -5.63 7.72 16.22
C VAL A 262 -4.87 8.53 15.17
N MET A 263 -5.31 8.50 13.91
CA MET A 263 -4.68 9.23 12.81
C MET A 263 -5.31 10.61 12.56
N ALA A 264 -6.39 10.99 13.26
CA ALA A 264 -7.06 12.28 13.07
C ALA A 264 -6.10 13.46 13.28
N GLN A 265 -5.95 14.32 12.27
CA GLN A 265 -5.20 15.58 12.37
C GLN A 265 -6.11 16.77 12.67
N SER A 266 -7.39 16.69 12.28
CA SER A 266 -8.46 17.52 12.86
C SER A 266 -9.62 16.67 13.32
N GLN A 267 -10.39 16.13 12.38
CA GLN A 267 -11.48 15.20 12.64
C GLN A 267 -11.33 14.03 11.68
N GLY A 268 -11.10 12.85 12.26
CA GLY A 268 -10.96 11.62 11.51
C GLY A 268 -12.29 11.09 11.00
N GLY A 269 -12.22 10.27 9.95
CA GLY A 269 -13.35 9.55 9.40
C GLY A 269 -12.88 8.30 8.67
N TRP A 270 -13.81 7.41 8.37
CA TRP A 270 -13.51 6.19 7.63
C TRP A 270 -14.69 5.77 6.78
N ARG A 271 -14.42 4.90 5.81
CA ARG A 271 -15.44 4.29 4.95
C ARG A 271 -15.04 2.86 4.62
N LEU A 272 -16.01 1.96 4.67
CA LEU A 272 -15.85 0.57 4.24
C LEU A 272 -17.12 0.10 3.54
N ASP A 273 -17.05 -0.16 2.24
CA ASP A 273 -18.17 -0.67 1.46
C ASP A 273 -17.72 -1.41 0.20
N TRP A 274 -18.59 -2.26 -0.32
CA TRP A 274 -18.37 -2.96 -1.58
C TRP A 274 -18.82 -2.07 -2.75
N LEU A 275 -17.88 -1.73 -3.63
CA LEU A 275 -18.19 -1.12 -4.93
C LEU A 275 -18.72 -2.17 -5.93
N VAL A 276 -18.27 -3.43 -5.79
CA VAL A 276 -18.78 -4.59 -6.52
C VAL A 276 -18.91 -5.75 -5.53
N ALA A 277 -20.13 -6.25 -5.33
CA ALA A 277 -20.44 -7.20 -4.25
C ALA A 277 -20.48 -8.68 -4.67
N GLU A 278 -20.72 -9.02 -5.95
CA GLU A 278 -20.82 -10.40 -6.45
C GLU A 278 -20.41 -10.54 -7.93
#